data_AF-A0A839UKQ8-F1
#
_entry.id   AF-A0A839UKQ8-F1
#
_cell.length_a   1.000
_cell.length_b   1.000
_cell.length_c   1.000
_cell.angle_alpha   90.00
_cell.angle_beta   90.00
_cell.angle_gamma   90.00
#
_symmetry.space_group_name_H-M   'P 1'
#
loop_
_entity.id
_entity.type
_entity.pdbx_description
1 polymer ?
#
loop_
_entity_poly.entity_id
_entity_poly.type
_entity_poly.pdbx_seq_one_letter_code
_entity_poly.pdbx_strand_id
1 'polypeptide(L)'
;MQSKDGPVEKPTTQYGTSELARWQKYGILLCVVILSVLPIYCTYKAAAPDVGITLWSLRHVVSICIIQLIAQISICWYILKYRVPSFAVLGYLVMVLSFQVVYGVAIIFMSNA
;
A
#
# COMPACT_ATOMS: atom_id res chain seq x y z
N MET A 1 36.67 40.89 -27.44
CA MET A 1 37.07 39.46 -27.43
C MET A 1 35.98 38.67 -26.73
N GLN A 2 35.20 37.91 -27.49
CA GLN A 2 34.34 36.85 -26.96
C GLN A 2 35.21 35.82 -26.25
N SER A 3 34.79 35.33 -25.08
CA SER A 3 34.95 33.91 -24.74
C SER A 3 34.16 33.55 -23.48
N LYS A 4 33.02 32.88 -23.74
CA LYS A 4 32.47 31.75 -22.98
C LYS A 4 31.82 32.06 -21.63
N ASP A 5 30.58 32.55 -21.73
CA ASP A 5 29.48 31.91 -21.02
C ASP A 5 29.50 30.40 -21.37
N GLY A 6 30.22 29.62 -20.58
CA GLY A 6 30.07 28.17 -20.58
C GLY A 6 28.66 27.86 -20.05
N PRO A 7 27.91 26.94 -20.66
CA PRO A 7 26.66 26.50 -20.06
C PRO A 7 27.03 25.96 -18.68
N VAL A 8 26.46 26.56 -17.63
CA VAL A 8 26.47 25.99 -16.29
C VAL A 8 25.80 24.64 -16.46
N GLU A 9 26.61 23.59 -16.54
CA GLU A 9 26.18 22.21 -16.44
C GLU A 9 25.41 22.15 -15.12
N LYS A 10 24.08 22.22 -15.23
CA LYS A 10 23.21 21.76 -14.16
C LYS A 10 23.72 20.36 -13.89
N PRO A 11 24.21 20.02 -12.67
CA PRO A 11 24.45 18.64 -12.37
C PRO A 11 23.13 17.93 -12.62
N THR A 12 23.10 17.18 -13.71
CA THR A 12 22.09 16.21 -14.03
C THR A 12 22.20 15.17 -12.94
N THR A 13 21.63 15.48 -11.77
CA THR A 13 21.18 14.49 -10.81
C THR A 13 20.04 13.74 -11.47
N GLN A 14 20.43 12.93 -12.45
CA GLN A 14 19.70 11.86 -13.09
C GLN A 14 19.62 10.71 -12.08
N TYR A 15 19.13 10.98 -10.88
CA TYR A 15 18.54 9.91 -10.08
C TYR A 15 17.25 9.57 -10.79
N GLY A 16 17.24 8.50 -11.58
CA GLY A 16 16.13 8.04 -12.42
C GLY A 16 14.74 8.37 -11.87
N THR A 17 14.27 9.59 -12.12
CA THR A 17 12.90 10.02 -11.87
C THR A 17 12.11 9.61 -13.10
N SER A 18 12.10 8.30 -13.40
CA SER A 18 11.13 7.75 -14.32
C SER A 18 9.79 7.93 -13.64
N GLU A 19 9.14 9.06 -13.91
CA GLU A 19 7.81 9.34 -13.43
C GLU A 19 6.92 8.20 -13.89
N LEU A 20 6.28 7.50 -12.93
CA LEU A 20 5.30 6.49 -13.30
C LEU A 20 4.19 7.17 -14.10
N ALA A 21 3.89 6.60 -15.27
CA ALA A 21 2.80 7.04 -16.11
C ALA A 21 1.50 7.05 -15.29
N ARG A 22 0.60 7.99 -15.59
CA ARG A 22 -0.65 8.17 -14.82
C ARG A 22 -1.46 6.86 -14.76
N TRP A 23 -1.48 6.09 -15.85
CA TRP A 23 -2.07 4.75 -15.94
C TRP A 23 -1.45 3.71 -14.99
N GLN A 24 -0.14 3.72 -14.79
CA GLN A 24 0.52 2.80 -13.85
C GLN A 24 0.12 3.11 -12.40
N LYS A 25 -0.07 4.39 -12.06
CA LYS A 25 -0.56 4.81 -10.75
C LYS A 25 -1.99 4.31 -10.49
N TYR A 26 -2.87 4.37 -11.50
CA TYR A 26 -4.22 3.81 -11.40
C TYR A 26 -4.21 2.28 -11.25
N GLY A 27 -3.32 1.57 -11.96
CA GLY A 27 -3.16 0.12 -11.83
C GLY A 27 -2.71 -0.30 -10.43
N ILE A 28 -1.68 0.37 -9.89
CA ILE A 28 -1.21 0.13 -8.51
C ILE A 28 -2.33 0.41 -7.51
N LEU A 29 -3.11 1.47 -7.72
CA LEU A 29 -4.24 1.83 -6.86
C LEU A 29 -5.32 0.74 -6.86
N LEU A 30 -5.68 0.23 -8.02
CA LEU A 30 -6.65 -0.86 -8.14
C LEU A 30 -6.15 -2.15 -7.47
N CYS A 31 -4.87 -2.50 -7.67
CA CYS A 31 -4.26 -3.65 -6.99
C CYS A 31 -4.27 -3.50 -5.47
N VAL A 32 -3.94 -2.32 -4.94
CA VAL A 32 -3.93 -2.08 -3.49
C VAL A 32 -5.34 -2.13 -2.92
N VAL A 33 -6.33 -1.56 -3.60
CA VAL A 33 -7.74 -1.65 -3.17
C VAL A 33 -8.20 -3.11 -3.12
N ILE A 34 -7.91 -3.91 -4.15
CA ILE A 34 -8.27 -5.34 -4.15
C ILE A 34 -7.56 -6.08 -3.00
N LEU A 35 -6.26 -5.85 -2.83
CA LEU A 35 -5.48 -6.44 -1.74
C LEU A 35 -6.05 -6.06 -0.38
N SER A 36 -6.45 -4.80 -0.18
CA SER A 36 -6.95 -4.30 1.10
C SER A 36 -8.29 -4.92 1.54
N VAL A 37 -9.06 -5.50 0.60
CA VAL A 37 -10.31 -6.22 0.90
C VAL A 37 -10.08 -7.67 1.30
N LEU A 38 -8.99 -8.30 0.85
CA LEU A 38 -8.65 -9.70 1.19
C LEU A 38 -8.62 -9.99 2.70
N PRO A 39 -7.99 -9.16 3.55
CA PRO A 39 -7.99 -9.33 5.00
C PRO A 39 -9.39 -9.51 5.59
N ILE A 40 -10.34 -8.68 5.13
CA ILE A 40 -11.72 -8.68 5.62
C ILE A 40 -12.41 -10.00 5.24
N TYR A 41 -12.23 -10.45 4.01
CA TYR A 41 -12.79 -11.72 3.52
C TYR A 41 -12.22 -12.94 4.26
N CYS A 42 -10.89 -13.00 4.42
CA CYS A 42 -10.22 -14.09 5.12
C CYS A 42 -10.68 -14.21 6.58
N THR A 43 -10.86 -13.06 7.23
CA THR A 43 -11.32 -12.99 8.63
C THR A 43 -12.75 -13.48 8.79
N TYR A 44 -13.62 -13.08 7.88
CA TYR A 44 -15.00 -13.57 7.87
C TYR A 44 -15.07 -15.10 7.70
N LYS A 45 -14.24 -15.67 6.82
CA LYS A 45 -14.16 -17.11 6.63
C LYS A 45 -13.57 -17.85 7.84
N ALA A 46 -12.53 -17.30 8.46
CA ALA A 46 -11.92 -17.88 9.66
C ALA A 46 -12.85 -17.85 10.89
N ALA A 47 -13.80 -16.92 10.95
CA ALA A 47 -14.75 -16.75 12.05
C ALA A 47 -15.99 -17.66 11.99
N ALA A 48 -16.30 -18.19 10.80
CA ALA A 48 -17.50 -18.97 10.55
C ALA A 48 -17.71 -20.21 11.46
N PRO A 49 -16.67 -20.95 11.91
CA PRO A 49 -16.87 -22.18 12.66
C PRO A 49 -17.21 -21.96 14.15
N ASP A 50 -16.88 -20.82 14.77
CA ASP A 50 -17.13 -20.60 16.20
C ASP A 50 -17.55 -19.15 16.50
N VAL A 51 -18.80 -18.82 16.21
CA VAL A 51 -19.29 -17.44 16.21
C VAL A 51 -19.19 -16.75 17.58
N GLY A 52 -19.37 -17.46 18.70
CA GLY A 52 -19.54 -16.84 20.02
C GLY A 52 -18.29 -16.19 20.60
N ILE A 53 -17.18 -16.92 20.66
CA ILE A 53 -15.89 -16.43 21.18
C ILE A 53 -15.15 -15.63 20.10
N THR A 54 -15.27 -16.05 18.85
CA THR A 54 -14.52 -15.48 17.74
C THR A 54 -15.06 -14.11 17.35
N LEU A 55 -16.35 -13.80 17.53
CA LEU A 55 -16.96 -12.48 17.25
C LEU A 55 -16.29 -11.31 18.00
N TRP A 56 -15.91 -11.52 19.25
CA TRP A 56 -15.30 -10.47 20.07
C TRP A 56 -13.89 -10.11 19.57
N SER A 57 -13.09 -11.14 19.24
CA SER A 57 -11.79 -10.98 18.59
C SER A 57 -11.94 -10.43 17.16
N LEU A 58 -12.97 -10.87 16.43
CA LEU A 58 -13.29 -10.41 15.07
C LEU A 58 -13.52 -8.91 15.01
N ARG A 59 -14.23 -8.34 16.00
CA ARG A 59 -14.52 -6.91 16.02
C ARG A 59 -13.23 -6.08 16.06
N HIS A 60 -12.24 -6.51 16.82
CA HIS A 60 -10.96 -5.81 16.94
C HIS A 60 -10.15 -5.93 15.66
N VAL A 61 -10.08 -7.14 15.10
CA VAL A 61 -9.37 -7.42 13.84
C VAL A 61 -10.00 -6.67 12.67
N VAL A 62 -11.33 -6.69 12.53
CA VAL A 62 -12.06 -5.96 11.49
C VAL A 62 -11.87 -4.45 11.64
N SER A 63 -11.85 -3.92 12.87
CA SER A 63 -11.59 -2.49 13.11
C SER A 63 -10.20 -2.08 12.64
N ILE A 64 -9.18 -2.92 12.89
CA ILE A 64 -7.81 -2.70 12.41
C ILE A 64 -7.77 -2.74 10.87
N CYS A 65 -8.45 -3.70 10.24
CA CYS A 65 -8.55 -3.77 8.78
C CYS A 65 -9.19 -2.52 8.17
N ILE A 66 -10.26 -2.00 8.78
CA ILE A 66 -10.94 -0.79 8.30
C ILE A 66 -10.01 0.42 8.39
N ILE A 67 -9.30 0.60 9.51
CA ILE A 67 -8.34 1.68 9.67
C ILE A 67 -7.23 1.58 8.61
N GLN A 68 -6.74 0.37 8.37
CA GLN A 68 -5.70 0.14 7.38
C GLN A 68 -6.18 0.40 5.94
N LEU A 69 -7.42 0.01 5.62
CA LEU A 69 -8.08 0.30 4.35
C LEU A 69 -8.16 1.82 4.12
N ILE A 70 -8.62 2.57 5.11
CA ILE A 70 -8.73 4.04 5.04
C ILE A 70 -7.34 4.67 4.87
N ALA A 71 -6.32 4.18 5.58
CA ALA A 71 -4.96 4.69 5.48
C ALA A 71 -4.37 4.45 4.09
N GLN A 72 -4.51 3.24 3.54
CA GLN A 72 -4.04 2.89 2.20
C GLN A 72 -4.74 3.73 1.13
N ILE A 73 -6.07 3.88 1.19
CA ILE A 73 -6.81 4.73 0.26
C ILE A 73 -6.36 6.19 0.35
N SER A 74 -6.15 6.71 1.57
CA SER A 74 -5.72 8.10 1.80
C SER A 74 -4.33 8.38 1.23
N ILE A 75 -3.38 7.46 1.46
CA ILE A 75 -2.02 7.55 0.89
C ILE A 75 -2.08 7.41 -0.63
N CYS A 76 -2.93 6.52 -1.17
CA CYS A 76 -3.09 6.37 -2.61
C CYS A 76 -3.65 7.63 -3.27
N TRP A 77 -4.64 8.28 -2.63
CA TRP A 77 -5.18 9.55 -3.09
C TRP A 77 -4.12 10.65 -3.10
N TYR A 78 -3.27 10.70 -2.08
CA TYR A 78 -2.13 11.61 -2.03
C TYR A 78 -1.13 11.36 -3.17
N ILE A 79 -0.79 10.10 -3.44
CA ILE A 79 0.11 9.69 -4.54
C ILE A 79 -0.46 10.05 -5.92
N LEU A 80 -1.79 10.02 -6.06
CA LEU A 80 -2.47 10.39 -7.29
C LEU A 80 -2.53 11.90 -7.51
N LYS A 81 -2.76 12.67 -6.43
CA LYS A 81 -2.90 14.13 -6.48
C LYS A 81 -1.57 14.87 -6.57
N TYR A 82 -0.50 14.34 -5.97
CA TYR A 82 0.81 14.98 -5.92
C TYR A 82 1.87 14.20 -6.73
N ARG A 83 2.88 14.92 -7.23
CA ARG A 83 4.06 14.29 -7.85
C ARG A 83 4.96 13.74 -6.75
N VAL A 84 4.89 12.43 -6.54
CA VAL A 84 5.76 11.68 -5.62
C VAL A 84 6.81 10.92 -6.41
N PRO A 85 8.06 10.82 -5.92
CA PRO A 85 9.10 10.07 -6.58
C PRO A 85 8.81 8.56 -6.56
N SER A 86 9.30 7.84 -7.57
CA SER A 86 8.98 6.44 -7.82
C SER A 86 9.41 5.50 -6.68
N PHE A 87 10.47 5.84 -5.94
CA PHE A 87 10.90 5.08 -4.76
C PHE A 87 9.88 5.17 -3.60
N ALA A 88 9.15 6.27 -3.47
CA ALA A 88 8.11 6.41 -2.44
C ALA A 88 6.90 5.51 -2.75
N VAL A 89 6.55 5.38 -4.04
CA VAL A 89 5.51 4.45 -4.50
C VAL A 89 5.94 3.01 -4.25
N LEU A 90 7.20 2.67 -4.54
CA LEU A 90 7.75 1.34 -4.25
C LEU A 90 7.73 1.04 -2.74
N GLY A 91 8.15 1.99 -1.90
CA GLY A 91 8.11 1.84 -0.45
C GLY A 91 6.69 1.64 0.09
N TYR A 92 5.71 2.36 -0.46
CA TYR A 92 4.30 2.14 -0.16
C TYR A 92 3.84 0.72 -0.56
N LEU A 93 4.24 0.25 -1.74
CA LEU A 93 3.91 -1.10 -2.22
C LEU A 93 4.50 -2.18 -1.30
N VAL A 94 5.75 -2.03 -0.89
CA VAL A 94 6.41 -2.92 0.08
C VAL A 94 5.68 -2.91 1.42
N MET A 95 5.24 -1.75 1.91
CA MET A 95 4.45 -1.62 3.14
C MET A 95 3.13 -2.39 3.04
N VAL A 96 2.39 -2.22 1.92
CA VAL A 96 1.11 -2.91 1.69
C VAL A 96 1.33 -4.43 1.65
N LEU A 97 2.33 -4.91 0.91
CA LEU A 97 2.62 -6.35 0.80
C LEU A 97 3.05 -6.94 2.15
N SER A 98 3.89 -6.24 2.91
CA SER A 98 4.34 -6.69 4.24
C SER A 98 3.15 -6.83 5.19
N PHE A 99 2.20 -5.88 5.15
CA PHE A 99 0.97 -5.98 5.92
C PHE A 99 0.15 -7.21 5.53
N GLN A 100 -0.02 -7.50 4.24
CA GLN A 100 -0.75 -8.69 3.77
C GLN A 100 -0.12 -10.00 4.27
N VAL A 101 1.21 -10.08 4.26
CA VAL A 101 1.94 -11.27 4.76
C VAL A 101 1.72 -11.44 6.25
N VAL A 102 1.93 -10.40 7.05
CA VAL A 102 1.73 -10.46 8.51
C VAL A 102 0.28 -10.80 8.84
N TYR A 103 -0.67 -10.23 8.11
CA TYR A 103 -2.08 -10.52 8.28
C TYR A 103 -2.43 -11.96 7.95
N GLY A 104 -1.94 -12.48 6.83
CA GLY A 104 -2.15 -13.87 6.42
C GLY A 104 -1.63 -14.86 7.46
N VAL A 105 -0.42 -14.61 7.99
CA VAL A 105 0.15 -15.42 9.07
C VAL A 105 -0.71 -15.34 10.34
N ALA A 106 -1.15 -14.14 10.74
CA ALA A 106 -1.99 -13.97 11.92
C ALA A 106 -3.32 -14.74 11.82
N ILE A 107 -3.96 -14.76 10.65
CA ILE A 107 -5.19 -15.53 10.41
C ILE A 107 -4.94 -17.04 10.47
N ILE A 108 -3.83 -17.53 9.91
CA ILE A 108 -3.47 -18.96 10.01
C ILE A 108 -3.29 -19.35 11.48
N PHE A 109 -2.57 -18.55 12.26
CA PHE A 109 -2.42 -18.79 13.70
C PHE A 109 -3.77 -18.77 14.42
N MET A 110 -4.67 -17.85 14.08
CA MET A 110 -5.99 -17.74 14.69
C MET A 110 -6.93 -18.90 14.30
N SER A 111 -6.77 -19.47 13.10
CA SER A 111 -7.58 -20.61 12.63
C SER A 111 -7.07 -21.96 13.13
N ASN A 112 -5.83 -22.02 13.64
CA ASN A 112 -5.17 -23.24 14.10
C ASN A 112 -4.98 -23.28 15.63
N ALA A 113 -5.47 -22.25 16.34
CA ALA A 113 -5.53 -22.15 17.79
C ALA A 113 -6.90 -22.61 18.29
#